data_AF-A0A328VIN3-F1
#
_entry.id   AF-A0A328VIN3-F1
#
_cell.length_a   1.000
_cell.length_b   1.000
_cell.length_c   1.000
_cell.angle_alpha   90.00
_cell.angle_beta   90.00
_cell.angle_gamma   90.00
#
_symmetry.space_group_name_H-M   'P 1'
#
loop_
_entity.id
_entity.type
_entity.pdbx_description
1 polymer ?
#
loop_
_entity_poly.entity_id
_entity_poly.type
_entity_poly.pdbx_seq_one_letter_code
_entity_poly.pdbx_strand_id
1 'polypeptide(L)'
;MAQVFITLHYWNQFLVLATGAITTIWGFVLFFTKRTETLNPAWRIALIVTGCVAALQGLLGIIMVIMGLRPGTGTGLYWLHYVYGAIVVFILPVALTYSSSGKNVRRDVLIFSIATLVLVAAAIRAMMTGPA
;
A
#
# COMPACT_ATOMS: atom_id res chain seq x y z
N MET A 1 1.68 -14.14 -22.37
CA MET A 1 0.93 -13.00 -21.79
C MET A 1 0.80 -13.09 -20.28
N ALA A 2 0.26 -14.19 -19.71
CA ALA A 2 0.14 -14.35 -18.24
C ALA A 2 1.45 -14.11 -17.46
N GLN A 3 2.58 -14.64 -17.96
CA GLN A 3 3.89 -14.48 -17.33
C GLN A 3 4.29 -13.01 -17.12
N VAL A 4 3.95 -12.12 -18.05
CA VAL A 4 4.28 -10.70 -17.95
C VAL A 4 3.58 -10.08 -16.73
N PHE A 5 2.29 -10.35 -16.54
CA PHE A 5 1.53 -9.83 -15.40
C PHE A 5 2.00 -10.43 -14.07
N ILE A 6 2.34 -11.72 -14.05
CA ILE A 6 2.91 -12.38 -12.86
C ILE A 6 4.24 -11.72 -12.47
N THR A 7 5.15 -11.56 -13.44
CA THR A 7 6.46 -10.91 -13.21
C THR A 7 6.30 -9.47 -12.76
N LEU A 8 5.43 -8.69 -13.41
CA LEU A 8 5.18 -7.30 -13.01
C LEU A 8 4.55 -7.21 -11.60
N HIS A 9 3.58 -8.06 -11.28
CA HIS A 9 2.93 -8.10 -9.97
C HIS A 9 3.92 -8.49 -8.86
N TYR A 10 4.82 -9.44 -9.15
CA TYR A 10 5.88 -9.84 -8.23
C TYR A 10 6.87 -8.71 -7.97
N TRP A 11 7.38 -8.06 -9.02
CA TRP A 11 8.38 -6.99 -8.85
C TRP A 11 7.79 -5.71 -8.26
N ASN A 12 6.56 -5.34 -8.67
CA ASN A 12 5.89 -4.15 -8.15
C ASN A 12 5.62 -4.25 -6.64
N GLN A 13 5.48 -5.47 -6.10
CA GLN A 13 5.35 -5.69 -4.66
C GLN A 13 6.54 -5.13 -3.86
N PHE A 14 7.77 -5.24 -4.37
CA PHE A 14 8.94 -4.65 -3.70
C PHE A 14 8.89 -3.13 -3.73
N LEU A 15 8.34 -2.54 -4.80
CA LEU A 15 8.12 -1.09 -4.88
C LEU A 15 7.05 -0.65 -3.87
N VAL A 16 5.96 -1.41 -3.72
CA VAL A 16 4.92 -1.15 -2.69
C VAL A 16 5.56 -1.14 -1.30
N LEU A 17 6.37 -2.15 -0.99
CA LEU A 17 7.04 -2.25 0.31
C LEU A 17 8.05 -1.13 0.55
N ALA A 18 8.91 -0.84 -0.43
CA ALA A 18 9.93 0.19 -0.30
C ALA A 18 9.29 1.58 -0.13
N THR A 19 8.37 1.95 -1.01
CA THR A 19 7.69 3.26 -0.97
C THR A 19 6.82 3.40 0.28
N GLY A 20 6.08 2.36 0.65
CA GLY A 20 5.26 2.33 1.86
C GLY A 20 6.09 2.44 3.14
N ALA A 21 7.21 1.71 3.23
CA ALA A 21 8.09 1.74 4.40
C ALA A 21 8.76 3.12 4.55
N ILE A 22 9.30 3.67 3.45
CA ILE A 22 9.89 5.02 3.44
C ILE A 22 8.86 6.06 3.88
N THR A 23 7.66 6.02 3.31
CA THR A 23 6.59 7.00 3.61
C THR A 23 6.14 6.89 5.07
N THR A 24 6.00 5.66 5.58
CA THR A 24 5.62 5.38 6.98
C THR A 24 6.66 5.91 7.96
N ILE A 25 7.92 5.53 7.77
CA ILE A 25 9.02 5.92 8.67
C ILE A 25 9.17 7.45 8.65
N TRP A 26 9.21 8.05 7.46
CA TRP A 26 9.35 9.50 7.34
C TRP A 26 8.14 10.24 7.95
N GLY A 27 6.92 9.75 7.74
CA GLY A 27 5.72 10.33 8.32
C GLY A 27 5.72 10.32 9.85
N PHE A 28 6.13 9.21 10.46
CA PHE A 28 6.31 9.14 11.91
C PHE A 28 7.44 10.05 12.40
N VAL A 29 8.57 10.14 11.68
CA VAL A 29 9.64 11.10 12.01
C VAL A 29 9.09 12.52 12.02
N LEU A 30 8.34 12.95 10.99
CA LEU A 30 7.73 14.29 10.95
C LEU A 30 6.78 14.50 12.14
N PHE A 31 5.95 13.52 12.46
CA PHE A 31 4.98 13.59 13.56
C PHE A 31 5.66 13.74 14.92
N PHE A 32 6.64 12.89 15.25
CA PHE A 32 7.32 12.88 16.54
C PHE A 32 8.32 14.03 16.72
N THR A 33 8.97 14.47 15.62
CA THR A 33 9.84 15.66 15.64
C THR A 33 9.07 16.98 15.58
N LYS A 34 7.73 16.93 15.58
CA LYS A 34 6.82 18.08 15.51
C LYS A 34 7.02 18.97 14.27
N ARG A 35 7.63 18.44 13.19
CA ARG A 35 7.83 19.13 11.91
C ARG A 35 6.58 19.08 11.03
N THR A 36 5.46 19.53 11.58
CA THR A 36 4.11 19.44 10.98
C THR A 36 3.37 20.77 10.97
N GLU A 37 4.09 21.88 11.10
CA GLU A 37 3.55 23.24 10.95
C GLU A 37 2.99 23.46 9.54
N THR A 38 3.70 22.92 8.53
CA THR A 38 3.27 22.87 7.14
C THR A 38 3.43 21.45 6.60
N LEU A 39 2.67 21.12 5.56
CA LEU A 39 2.79 19.82 4.92
C LEU A 39 4.11 19.74 4.16
N ASN A 40 4.96 18.77 4.51
CA ASN A 40 6.21 18.54 3.80
C ASN A 40 5.91 18.06 2.36
N PRO A 41 6.30 18.82 1.31
CA PRO A 41 5.93 18.50 -0.06
C PRO A 41 6.59 17.22 -0.57
N ALA A 42 7.82 16.94 -0.17
CA ALA A 42 8.54 15.73 -0.59
C ALA A 42 7.95 14.47 0.04
N TRP A 43 7.54 14.53 1.32
CA TRP A 43 6.80 13.45 1.96
C TRP A 43 5.43 13.23 1.31
N ARG A 44 4.72 14.31 0.94
CA ARG A 44 3.45 14.22 0.19
C ARG A 44 3.64 13.50 -1.14
N ILE A 45 4.72 13.79 -1.87
CA ILE A 45 5.06 13.09 -3.12
C ILE A 45 5.30 11.60 -2.85
N ALA A 46 6.05 11.25 -1.80
CA ALA A 46 6.28 9.86 -1.41
C ALA A 46 4.96 9.11 -1.11
N LEU A 47 4.02 9.78 -0.42
CA LEU A 47 2.67 9.26 -0.17
C LEU A 47 1.88 9.01 -1.46
N ILE A 48 1.91 9.96 -2.40
CA ILE A 48 1.25 9.82 -3.71
C ILE A 48 1.87 8.66 -4.49
N VAL A 49 3.20 8.57 -4.55
CA VAL A 49 3.92 7.49 -5.22
C VAL A 49 3.54 6.13 -4.61
N THR A 50 3.49 6.03 -3.28
CA THR A 50 3.04 4.82 -2.57
C THR A 50 1.63 4.43 -3.01
N GLY A 51 0.70 5.39 -3.07
CA GLY A 51 -0.66 5.16 -3.54
C GLY A 51 -0.74 4.69 -4.99
N CYS A 52 0.01 5.31 -5.91
CA CYS A 52 0.05 4.91 -7.32
C CYS A 52 0.59 3.49 -7.49
N VAL A 53 1.68 3.15 -6.80
CA VAL A 53 2.31 1.82 -6.88
C VAL A 53 1.42 0.73 -6.25
N ALA A 54 0.71 1.06 -5.16
CA ALA A 54 -0.28 0.17 -4.55
C ALA A 54 -1.52 -0.04 -5.45
N ALA A 55 -2.01 1.02 -6.10
CA ALA A 55 -3.09 0.92 -7.08
C ALA A 55 -2.67 0.07 -8.28
N LEU A 56 -1.45 0.23 -8.78
CA LEU A 56 -0.89 -0.62 -9.83
C LEU A 56 -0.81 -2.09 -9.38
N GLN A 57 -0.43 -2.37 -8.13
CA GLN A 57 -0.42 -3.73 -7.58
C GLN A 57 -1.80 -4.38 -7.64
N GLY A 58 -2.83 -3.64 -7.22
CA GLY A 58 -4.22 -4.07 -7.28
C GLY A 58 -4.69 -4.33 -8.71
N LEU A 59 -4.39 -3.41 -9.63
CA LEU A 59 -4.74 -3.54 -11.04
C LEU A 59 -4.13 -4.81 -11.65
N LEU A 60 -2.85 -5.05 -11.42
CA LEU A 60 -2.17 -6.27 -11.89
C LEU A 60 -2.81 -7.53 -11.31
N GLY A 61 -3.18 -7.51 -10.02
CA GLY A 61 -3.91 -8.61 -9.36
C GLY A 61 -5.28 -8.88 -10.00
N ILE A 62 -6.07 -7.82 -10.25
CA ILE A 62 -7.38 -7.92 -10.90
C ILE A 62 -7.25 -8.50 -12.31
N ILE A 63 -6.28 -8.03 -13.10
CA ILE A 63 -6.03 -8.56 -14.45
C ILE A 63 -5.75 -10.07 -14.39
N MET A 64 -4.88 -10.51 -13.47
CA MET A 64 -4.59 -11.93 -13.29
C MET A 64 -5.83 -12.75 -12.90
N VAL A 65 -6.70 -12.22 -12.03
CA VAL A 65 -7.98 -12.87 -11.67
C VAL A 65 -8.91 -13.00 -12.88
N ILE A 66 -9.03 -11.96 -13.70
CA ILE A 66 -9.84 -11.99 -14.94
C ILE A 66 -9.27 -13.01 -15.94
N MET A 67 -7.95 -13.22 -15.96
CA MET A 67 -7.29 -14.24 -16.77
C MET A 67 -7.44 -15.67 -16.21
N GLY A 68 -8.18 -15.86 -15.12
CA GLY A 68 -8.42 -17.16 -14.49
C GLY A 68 -7.27 -17.64 -13.59
N LEU A 69 -6.26 -16.79 -13.34
CA LEU A 69 -5.18 -17.11 -12.41
C LEU A 69 -5.67 -16.98 -10.98
N ARG A 70 -5.12 -17.81 -10.10
CA ARG A 70 -5.43 -17.82 -8.68
C ARG A 70 -4.13 -17.77 -7.88
N PRO A 71 -4.13 -17.15 -6.69
CA PRO A 71 -3.02 -17.23 -5.75
C PRO A 71 -2.64 -18.69 -5.49
N GLY A 72 -1.34 -18.93 -5.34
CA GLY A 72 -0.78 -20.26 -5.21
C GLY A 72 -1.19 -21.04 -3.96
N THR A 73 -1.08 -22.36 -4.08
CA THR A 73 -1.58 -23.40 -3.16
C THR A 73 -1.13 -23.23 -1.71
N GLY A 74 -2.00 -22.63 -0.90
CA GLY A 74 -2.09 -22.89 0.54
C GLY A 74 -3.41 -23.61 0.82
N THR A 75 -3.33 -24.83 1.37
CA THR A 75 -4.48 -25.61 1.83
C THR A 75 -5.39 -24.76 2.73
N GLY A 76 -6.43 -24.17 2.15
CA GLY A 76 -7.47 -23.43 2.87
C GLY A 76 -7.15 -21.99 3.30
N LEU A 77 -6.22 -21.25 2.67
CA LEU A 77 -5.99 -19.83 3.02
C LEU A 77 -5.78 -18.87 1.82
N TYR A 78 -5.87 -19.34 0.57
CA TYR A 78 -5.60 -18.51 -0.63
C TYR A 78 -6.48 -17.25 -0.73
N TRP A 79 -7.69 -17.28 -0.18
CA TRP A 79 -8.60 -16.12 -0.18
C TRP A 79 -8.07 -14.95 0.64
N LEU A 80 -7.18 -15.21 1.61
CA LEU A 80 -6.54 -14.15 2.39
C LEU A 80 -5.69 -13.22 1.50
N HIS A 81 -5.13 -13.72 0.40
CA HIS A 81 -4.42 -12.88 -0.55
C HIS A 81 -5.32 -11.78 -1.12
N TYR A 82 -6.59 -12.08 -1.43
CA TYR A 82 -7.54 -11.07 -1.90
C TYR A 82 -7.88 -10.06 -0.82
N VAL A 83 -8.03 -10.50 0.44
CA VAL A 83 -8.30 -9.59 1.58
C VAL A 83 -7.12 -8.63 1.78
N TYR A 84 -5.90 -9.15 1.85
CA TYR A 84 -4.71 -8.32 2.01
C TYR A 84 -4.45 -7.43 0.79
N GLY A 85 -4.71 -7.93 -0.43
CA GLY A 85 -4.64 -7.14 -1.65
C GLY A 85 -5.64 -5.98 -1.65
N ALA A 86 -6.87 -6.20 -1.19
CA ALA A 86 -7.87 -5.14 -1.04
C ALA A 86 -7.41 -4.07 -0.04
N ILE A 87 -6.82 -4.47 1.10
CA ILE A 87 -6.26 -3.52 2.06
C ILE A 87 -5.15 -2.67 1.42
N VAL A 88 -4.22 -3.27 0.68
CA VAL A 88 -3.14 -2.55 -0.02
C VAL A 88 -3.69 -1.45 -0.93
N VAL A 89 -4.78 -1.71 -1.65
CA VAL A 89 -5.39 -0.76 -2.59
C VAL A 89 -6.22 0.31 -1.88
N PHE A 90 -7.04 -0.08 -0.91
CA PHE A 90 -8.08 0.80 -0.36
C PHE A 90 -7.69 1.57 0.89
N ILE A 91 -6.63 1.18 1.60
CA ILE A 91 -6.29 1.81 2.88
C ILE A 91 -5.98 3.31 2.76
N LEU A 92 -5.37 3.76 1.66
CA LEU A 92 -5.08 5.18 1.42
C LEU A 92 -6.33 5.99 1.02
N PRO A 93 -7.18 5.53 0.07
CA PRO A 93 -8.49 6.13 -0.17
C PRO A 93 -9.35 6.22 1.09
N VAL A 94 -9.36 5.18 1.93
CA VAL A 94 -10.07 5.19 3.22
C VAL A 94 -9.44 6.21 4.17
N ALA A 95 -8.12 6.25 4.30
CA ALA A 95 -7.44 7.25 5.14
C ALA A 95 -7.76 8.69 4.73
N LEU A 96 -7.92 8.95 3.43
CA LEU A 96 -8.31 10.26 2.91
C LEU A 96 -9.66 10.73 3.46
N THR A 97 -10.64 9.82 3.68
CA THR A 97 -11.95 10.18 4.25
C THR A 97 -11.89 10.59 5.71
N TYR A 98 -10.81 10.24 6.42
CA TYR A 98 -10.57 10.66 7.80
C TYR A 98 -9.64 11.88 7.91
N SER A 99 -9.00 12.28 6.81
CA SER A 99 -8.10 13.43 6.78
C SER A 99 -8.88 14.74 6.89
N SER A 100 -8.24 15.75 7.48
CA SER A 100 -8.77 17.10 7.61
C SER A 100 -8.54 17.96 6.36
N SER A 101 -8.02 17.38 5.28
CA SER A 101 -7.65 18.09 4.05
C SER A 101 -6.72 19.28 4.30
N GLY A 102 -5.76 19.12 5.21
CA GLY A 102 -4.76 20.14 5.55
C GLY A 102 -5.16 21.11 6.65
N LYS A 103 -6.39 21.07 7.17
CA LYS A 103 -6.81 21.92 8.31
C LYS A 103 -6.03 21.60 9.59
N ASN A 104 -5.60 20.36 9.75
CA ASN A 104 -4.75 19.89 10.83
C ASN A 104 -3.68 18.95 10.25
N VAL A 105 -2.60 19.57 9.76
CA VAL A 105 -1.49 18.86 9.10
C VAL A 105 -0.91 17.76 9.98
N ARG A 106 -0.74 18.01 11.29
CA ARG A 106 -0.20 17.02 12.22
C ARG A 106 -1.07 15.77 12.32
N ARG A 107 -2.40 15.95 12.41
CA ARG A 107 -3.36 14.84 12.40
C ARG A 107 -3.32 14.10 11.06
N ASP A 108 -3.28 14.82 9.94
CA ASP A 108 -3.26 14.21 8.62
C ASP A 108 -2.00 13.37 8.39
N VAL A 109 -0.82 13.89 8.79
CA VAL A 109 0.44 13.14 8.76
C VAL A 109 0.33 11.86 9.58
N LEU A 110 -0.25 11.90 10.77
CA LEU A 110 -0.45 10.70 11.59
C LEU A 110 -1.37 9.68 10.92
N ILE A 111 -2.52 10.13 10.41
CA ILE A 111 -3.52 9.27 9.73
C ILE A 111 -2.86 8.53 8.56
N PHE A 112 -2.18 9.27 7.68
CA PHE A 112 -1.53 8.66 6.53
C PHE A 112 -0.33 7.80 6.90
N SER A 113 0.43 8.13 7.96
CA SER A 113 1.53 7.29 8.45
C SER A 113 1.03 5.95 8.98
N ILE A 114 -0.09 5.94 9.72
CA ILE A 114 -0.75 4.70 10.17
C ILE A 114 -1.29 3.93 8.97
N ALA A 115 -1.91 4.61 8.00
CA ALA A 115 -2.43 3.97 6.81
C ALA A 115 -1.33 3.30 5.97
N THR A 116 -0.19 3.96 5.77
CA THR A 116 0.96 3.35 5.07
C THR A 116 1.62 2.24 5.88
N LEU A 117 1.60 2.30 7.21
CA LEU A 117 2.05 1.19 8.07
C LEU A 117 1.17 -0.05 7.86
N VAL A 118 -0.15 0.13 7.88
CA VAL A 118 -1.12 -0.94 7.62
C VAL A 118 -0.98 -1.47 6.20
N LEU A 119 -0.74 -0.60 5.21
CA LEU A 119 -0.44 -0.97 3.83
C LEU A 119 0.78 -1.90 3.75
N VAL A 120 1.89 -1.55 4.41
CA VAL A 120 3.12 -2.36 4.43
C VAL A 120 2.85 -3.70 5.10
N ALA A 121 2.17 -3.72 6.25
CA ALA A 121 1.82 -4.95 6.95
C ALA A 121 0.93 -5.87 6.09
N ALA A 122 -0.06 -5.31 5.41
CA ALA A 122 -0.93 -6.03 4.48
C ALA A 122 -0.15 -6.54 3.26
N ALA A 123 0.76 -5.74 2.70
CA ALA A 123 1.60 -6.14 1.57
C ALA A 123 2.49 -7.34 1.94
N ILE A 124 3.14 -7.31 3.12
CA ILE A 124 3.92 -8.45 3.64
C ILE A 124 3.03 -9.70 3.75
N ARG A 125 1.84 -9.56 4.34
CA ARG A 125 0.89 -10.67 4.47
C ARG A 125 0.42 -11.21 3.12
N ALA A 126 0.14 -10.33 2.15
CA ALA A 126 -0.20 -10.72 0.79
C ALA A 126 0.93 -11.52 0.12
N MET A 127 2.21 -11.21 0.40
CA MET A 127 3.34 -12.01 -0.07
C MET A 127 3.39 -13.41 0.54
N MET A 128 2.90 -13.57 1.76
CA MET A 128 2.94 -14.86 2.45
C MET A 128 1.79 -15.77 2.02
N THR A 129 0.68 -15.19 1.54
CA THR A 129 -0.53 -15.92 1.13
C THR A 129 -0.72 -15.98 -0.39
N GLY A 130 0.13 -15.30 -1.15
CA GLY A 130 0.13 -15.23 -2.62
C GLY A 130 0.95 -16.26 -3.40
N PRO A 131 2.08 -16.81 -2.91
CA PRO A 131 3.01 -17.56 -3.76
C PRO A 131 2.45 -18.90 -4.24
N ALA A 132 2.53 -19.11 -5.55
CA ALA A 132 2.88 -20.38 -6.21
C ALA A 132 4.13 -20.10 -7.05
#